data_AF-A0A0G1P292-F1
#
_entry.id   AF-A0A0G1P292-F1
#
_cell.length_a   1.000
_cell.length_b   1.000
_cell.length_c   1.000
_cell.angle_alpha   90.00
_cell.angle_beta   90.00
_cell.angle_gamma   90.00
#
_symmetry.space_group_name_H-M   'P 1'
#
loop_
_entity.id
_entity.type
_entity.pdbx_description
1 polymer ?
#
loop_
_entity_poly.entity_id
_entity_poly.type
_entity_poly.pdbx_seq_one_letter_code
_entity_poly.pdbx_strand_id
1 'polypeptide(L)'
;MIETLKTWGVDISTAEHSKNYTCRDCGKFSNHIMDPDGKYVVGFVGIGLDIDDGSLFIIINQCPKCFSKFWFHVGYDTALHIKDTCPNWPTT
;
A
#
# COMPACT_ATOMS: atom_id res chain seq x y z
N MET A 1 11.95 -8.85 14.74
CA MET A 1 11.09 -7.97 15.55
C MET A 1 9.86 -7.70 14.70
N ILE A 2 8.66 -7.84 15.28
CA ILE A 2 7.40 -8.03 14.55
C ILE A 2 7.08 -6.82 13.67
N GLU A 3 6.95 -7.09 12.37
CA GLU A 3 6.38 -6.20 11.38
C GLU A 3 4.98 -5.79 11.85
N THR A 4 4.76 -4.50 12.03
CA THR A 4 3.43 -4.04 12.43
C THR A 4 2.55 -4.05 11.20
N LEU A 5 1.96 -5.22 10.92
CA LEU A 5 0.92 -5.42 9.91
C LEU A 5 -0.34 -4.69 10.37
N LYS A 6 -0.70 -3.59 9.71
CA LYS A 6 -1.95 -2.86 9.94
C LYS A 6 -2.79 -2.91 8.68
N THR A 7 -3.77 -3.79 8.68
CA THR A 7 -4.69 -4.00 7.56
C THR A 7 -6.12 -3.75 8.01
N TRP A 8 -6.93 -3.08 7.19
CA TRP A 8 -8.35 -2.83 7.51
C TRP A 8 -9.21 -4.04 7.16
N GLY A 9 -8.95 -5.16 7.86
CA GLY A 9 -9.64 -6.43 7.63
C GLY A 9 -9.15 -7.21 6.41
N VAL A 10 -7.91 -6.97 5.96
CA VAL A 10 -7.32 -7.63 4.79
C VAL A 10 -6.18 -8.54 5.21
N ASP A 11 -6.28 -9.83 4.89
CA ASP A 11 -5.14 -10.73 4.99
C ASP A 11 -4.19 -10.48 3.80
N ILE A 12 -2.94 -10.07 4.08
CA ILE A 12 -1.94 -9.81 3.05
C ILE A 12 -1.63 -11.05 2.21
N SER A 13 -1.77 -12.27 2.76
CA SER A 13 -1.54 -13.51 2.01
C SER A 13 -2.55 -13.71 0.87
N THR A 14 -3.68 -13.01 0.92
CA THR A 14 -4.70 -13.01 -0.13
C THR A 14 -4.46 -11.96 -1.22
N ALA A 15 -3.47 -11.09 -1.03
CA ALA A 15 -3.09 -10.06 -1.98
C ALA A 15 -1.87 -10.50 -2.80
N GLU A 16 -1.93 -10.29 -4.12
CA GLU A 16 -0.81 -10.63 -5.01
C GLU A 16 0.22 -9.49 -5.06
N HIS A 17 1.49 -9.81 -5.30
CA HIS A 17 2.51 -8.78 -5.52
C HIS A 17 2.33 -8.08 -6.87
N SER A 18 2.43 -6.74 -6.89
CA SER A 18 2.41 -5.93 -8.11
C SER A 18 3.63 -5.01 -8.17
N LYS A 19 4.42 -5.06 -9.26
CA LYS A 19 5.61 -4.21 -9.40
C LYS A 19 5.32 -2.76 -9.85
N ASN A 20 4.14 -2.52 -10.44
CA ASN A 20 3.82 -1.27 -11.14
C ASN A 20 2.43 -0.74 -10.74
N TYR A 21 2.00 -0.92 -9.49
CA TYR A 21 0.69 -0.46 -9.02
C TYR A 21 -0.46 -0.90 -9.94
N THR A 22 -0.35 -2.08 -10.55
CA THR A 22 -1.24 -2.53 -11.62
C THR A 22 -2.16 -3.61 -11.09
N CYS A 23 -3.46 -3.51 -11.40
CA CYS A 23 -4.40 -4.60 -11.19
C CYS A 23 -4.05 -5.72 -12.15
N ARG A 24 -3.91 -6.95 -11.67
CA ARG A 24 -3.74 -8.08 -12.58
C ARG A 24 -4.97 -8.26 -13.49
N ASP A 25 -6.17 -8.09 -12.94
CA ASP A 25 -7.41 -8.39 -13.66
C ASP A 25 -7.90 -7.23 -14.52
N CYS A 26 -7.71 -5.99 -14.05
CA CYS A 26 -8.19 -4.79 -14.74
C CYS A 26 -7.10 -4.00 -15.49
N GLY A 27 -5.83 -4.36 -15.34
CA GLY A 27 -4.70 -3.57 -15.87
C GLY A 27 -4.38 -2.33 -15.03
N LYS A 28 -3.91 -1.26 -15.69
CA LYS A 28 -3.40 -0.05 -15.00
C LYS A 28 -4.47 0.62 -14.15
N PHE A 29 -4.11 0.90 -12.89
CA PHE A 29 -4.97 1.55 -11.90
C PHE A 29 -4.98 3.07 -11.99
N SER A 30 -3.86 3.67 -12.43
CA SER A 30 -3.70 5.11 -12.57
C SER A 30 -2.88 5.44 -13.81
N ASN A 31 -3.14 6.60 -14.39
CA ASN A 31 -2.29 7.21 -15.42
C ASN A 31 -1.06 7.89 -14.80
N HIS A 32 -1.01 8.03 -13.47
CA HIS A 32 0.09 8.63 -12.73
C HIS A 32 0.91 7.53 -12.08
N ILE A 33 2.01 7.19 -12.75
CA ILE A 33 3.03 6.25 -12.26
C ILE A 33 3.67 6.74 -10.95
N MET A 34 3.40 7.97 -10.51
CA MET A 34 4.09 8.61 -9.37
C MET A 34 3.18 9.15 -8.25
N ASP A 35 1.86 8.99 -8.32
CA ASP A 35 0.97 9.42 -7.22
C ASP A 35 -0.02 8.31 -6.86
N PRO A 36 0.36 7.37 -5.98
CA PRO A 36 -0.60 6.47 -5.36
C PRO A 36 -1.43 7.27 -4.36
N ASP A 37 -2.51 7.87 -4.85
CA ASP A 37 -3.52 8.49 -3.99
C ASP A 37 -3.96 7.46 -2.94
N GLY A 38 -3.78 7.77 -1.65
CA GLY A 38 -3.98 6.85 -0.53
C GLY A 38 -5.43 6.34 -0.38
N LYS A 39 -6.34 6.84 -1.22
CA LYS A 39 -7.75 6.49 -1.31
C LYS A 39 -8.05 4.99 -1.49
N TYR A 40 -7.18 4.26 -2.17
CA TYR A 40 -7.40 2.83 -2.47
C TYR A 40 -6.59 1.88 -1.60
N VAL A 41 -5.81 2.43 -0.66
CA VAL A 41 -5.10 1.63 0.33
C VAL A 41 -6.15 0.90 1.17
N VAL A 42 -5.84 -0.32 1.58
CA VAL A 42 -6.66 -1.14 2.50
C VAL A 42 -5.81 -1.79 3.59
N GLY A 43 -4.50 -1.51 3.60
CA GLY A 43 -3.58 -1.97 4.62
C GLY A 43 -2.14 -1.63 4.29
N PHE A 44 -1.28 -1.79 5.28
CA PHE A 44 0.16 -1.61 5.16
C PHE A 44 0.93 -2.55 6.09
N VAL A 45 2.19 -2.80 5.74
CA VAL A 45 3.16 -3.50 6.58
C VAL A 45 4.38 -2.62 6.72
N GLY A 46 4.67 -2.21 7.96
CA GLY A 46 5.97 -1.64 8.29
C GLY A 46 6.98 -2.76 8.46
N ILE A 47 7.88 -2.93 7.49
CA ILE A 47 9.04 -3.80 7.63
C ILE A 47 10.06 -2.98 8.42
N GLY A 48 10.04 -3.14 9.74
CA GLY A 48 10.59 -2.17 10.68
C GLY A 48 12.03 -1.73 10.42
N LEU A 49 12.20 -0.44 10.23
CA LEU A 49 13.16 0.41 10.95
C LEU A 49 12.44 1.73 11.20
N ASP A 50 12.77 2.37 12.32
CA ASP A 50 12.40 3.76 12.58
C ASP A 50 12.52 4.59 11.32
N ILE A 51 11.59 5.52 11.19
CA ILE A 51 11.18 6.20 9.96
C ILE A 51 12.33 7.03 9.30
N ASP A 52 13.51 7.02 9.90
CA ASP A 52 14.64 7.89 9.59
C ASP A 52 15.69 7.31 8.62
N ASP A 53 15.63 6.03 8.18
CA ASP A 53 16.77 5.41 7.46
C ASP A 53 16.44 4.51 6.25
N GLY A 54 15.56 4.95 5.34
CA GLY A 54 15.42 4.32 4.02
C GLY A 54 14.68 2.97 3.99
N SER A 55 13.85 2.70 4.99
CA SER A 55 13.02 1.50 5.11
C SER A 55 12.08 1.27 3.91
N LEU A 56 11.86 0.00 3.58
CA LEU A 56 10.85 -0.44 2.61
C LEU A 56 9.51 -0.69 3.31
N PHE A 57 8.43 -0.17 2.73
CA PHE A 57 7.06 -0.38 3.21
C PHE A 57 6.31 -1.24 2.22
N ILE A 58 5.42 -2.11 2.71
CA ILE A 58 4.44 -2.77 1.85
C ILE A 58 3.13 -2.02 1.97
N ILE A 59 2.59 -1.57 0.85
CA ILE A 59 1.24 -0.99 0.77
C ILE A 59 0.33 -2.01 0.09
N ILE A 60 -0.86 -2.21 0.64
CA ILE A 60 -1.90 -3.07 0.08
C ILE A 60 -2.99 -2.16 -0.48
N ASN A 61 -3.27 -2.27 -1.77
CA ASN A 61 -4.33 -1.56 -2.47
C ASN A 61 -5.47 -2.50 -2.85
N GLN A 62 -6.68 -1.96 -2.94
CA GLN A 62 -7.86 -2.64 -3.48
C GLN A 62 -8.34 -1.99 -4.77
N CYS A 63 -8.73 -2.83 -5.75
CA CYS A 63 -9.28 -2.33 -7.00
C CYS A 63 -10.69 -1.77 -6.88
N PRO A 64 -10.95 -0.52 -7.29
CA PRO A 64 -12.31 0.00 -7.28
C PRO A 64 -13.21 -0.67 -8.32
N LYS A 65 -12.64 -1.38 -9.30
CA LYS A 65 -13.40 -2.06 -10.37
C LYS A 65 -13.72 -3.52 -10.03
N CYS A 66 -12.71 -4.30 -9.64
CA CYS A 66 -12.85 -5.75 -9.41
C CYS A 66 -12.62 -6.18 -7.96
N PHE A 67 -12.28 -5.25 -7.06
CA PHE A 67 -12.01 -5.51 -5.63
C PHE A 67 -10.83 -6.45 -5.34
N SER A 68 -10.10 -6.88 -6.37
CA SER A 68 -8.83 -7.59 -6.23
C SER A 68 -7.84 -6.75 -5.44
N LYS A 69 -7.09 -7.43 -4.59
CA LYS A 69 -6.12 -6.81 -3.69
C LYS A 69 -4.72 -7.17 -4.14
N PHE A 70 -3.83 -6.21 -4.06
CA PHE A 70 -2.42 -6.43 -4.38
C PHE A 70 -1.58 -5.51 -3.54
N TRP A 71 -0.35 -5.95 -3.35
CA TRP A 71 0.62 -5.23 -2.56
C TRP A 71 1.86 -4.91 -3.36
N PHE A 72 2.56 -3.86 -2.96
CA PHE A 72 3.80 -3.41 -3.60
C PHE A 72 4.70 -2.74 -2.57
N HIS A 73 6.00 -2.74 -2.87
CA HIS A 73 6.98 -2.05 -2.05
C HIS A 73 7.01 -0.56 -2.40
N VAL A 74 7.13 0.28 -1.37
CA VAL A 74 7.38 1.72 -1.53
C VAL A 74 8.52 2.16 -0.62
N GLY A 75 9.22 3.21 -1.04
CA GLY A 75 10.18 3.91 -0.20
C GLY A 75 9.48 4.85 0.78
N TYR A 76 10.29 5.45 1.66
CA TYR A 76 9.82 6.31 2.74
C TYR A 76 8.97 7.50 2.29
N ASP A 77 9.45 8.32 1.36
CA ASP A 77 8.74 9.52 0.89
C ASP A 77 7.35 9.19 0.32
N THR A 78 7.27 8.09 -0.44
CA THR A 78 6.00 7.59 -0.96
C THR A 78 5.09 7.09 0.15
N ALA A 79 5.62 6.42 1.17
CA ALA A 79 4.83 5.99 2.32
C ALA A 79 4.25 7.18 3.11
N LEU A 80 5.03 8.26 3.29
CA LEU A 80 4.54 9.50 3.90
C LEU A 80 3.42 10.13 3.08
N HIS A 81 3.62 10.28 1.77
CA HIS A 81 2.60 10.84 0.90
C HIS A 81 1.29 10.03 0.94
N ILE A 82 1.40 8.69 0.90
CA ILE A 82 0.25 7.80 1.03
C ILE A 82 -0.43 7.99 2.39
N LYS A 83 0.33 8.08 3.48
CA LYS A 83 -0.21 8.32 4.81
C LYS A 83 -1.01 9.63 4.88
N ASP A 84 -0.48 10.70 4.30
CA ASP A 84 -1.11 12.03 4.34
C ASP A 84 -2.37 12.12 3.46
N THR A 85 -2.43 11.33 2.39
CA THR A 85 -3.57 11.29 1.45
C THR A 85 -4.57 10.18 1.74
N CYS A 86 -4.23 9.23 2.61
CA CYS A 86 -5.09 8.09 2.90
C CYS A 86 -6.21 8.46 3.88
N PRO A 87 -7.49 8.41 3.45
CA PRO A 87 -8.61 8.85 4.27
C PRO A 87 -8.85 7.97 5.50
N ASN A 88 -8.39 6.71 5.46
CA ASN A 88 -8.62 5.71 6.50
C ASN A 88 -7.32 5.34 7.23
N TRP A 89 -6.27 6.15 7.10
CA TRP A 89 -5.01 5.87 7.78
C TRP A 89 -5.23 5.79 9.29
N PRO A 90 -4.80 4.71 9.98
CA PRO A 90 -4.99 4.60 11.42
C PRO A 90 -4.26 5.74 12.14
N THR A 91 -5.01 6.63 12.78
CA THR A 91 -4.46 7.56 13.76
C THR A 91 -4.16 6.77 15.02
N THR A 92 -2.89 6.55 15.33
CA THR A 92 -2.46 6.09 16.66
C THR A 92 -2.87 7.08 17.73
#